data_AF-A0A7W0PP52-F1
#
_entry.id   AF-A0A7W0PP52-F1
#
_cell.length_a   1.000
_cell.length_b   1.000
_cell.length_c   1.000
_cell.angle_alpha   90.00
_cell.angle_beta   90.00
_cell.angle_gamma   90.00
#
_symmetry.space_group_name_H-M   'P 1'
#
loop_
_entity.id
_entity.type
_entity.pdbx_description
1 polymer ?
#
loop_
_entity_poly.entity_id
_entity_poly.type
_entity_poly.pdbx_seq_one_letter_code
_entity_poly.pdbx_strand_id
1 'polypeptide(L)'
;IGMRLAGNSIDESDALGASIANPTLLTIVHAGAEPTSFVLPMIDREETEHTWEVVLDTDHATGASQESYAEQVKIQIPGRTVLLMQGRTDG
;
A
#
# COMPACT_ATOMS: atom_id res chain seq x y z
N ILE A 1 -9.26 -9.25 -1.98
CA ILE A 1 -9.10 -9.19 -0.51
C ILE A 1 -7.72 -8.59 -0.22
N GLY A 2 -7.60 -7.68 0.75
CA GLY A 2 -6.36 -6.94 1.02
C GLY A 2 -5.76 -7.24 2.39
N MET A 3 -4.46 -7.00 2.52
CA MET A 3 -3.65 -7.13 3.72
C MET A 3 -2.85 -5.85 3.93
N ARG A 4 -2.90 -5.27 5.13
CA ARG A 4 -2.12 -4.08 5.51
C ARG A 4 -1.03 -4.50 6.51
N LEU A 5 0.21 -4.15 6.22
CA LEU A 5 1.38 -4.35 7.07
C LEU A 5 1.79 -2.97 7.61
N ALA A 6 1.50 -2.73 8.89
CA ALA A 6 1.82 -1.45 9.53
C ALA A 6 3.32 -1.40 9.85
N GLY A 7 4.02 -0.41 9.30
CA GLY A 7 5.47 -0.28 9.43
C GLY A 7 5.90 -0.02 10.88
N ASN A 8 5.12 0.80 11.58
CA ASN A 8 5.27 1.11 13.00
C ASN A 8 5.08 -0.08 13.97
N SER A 9 4.63 -1.24 13.47
CA SER A 9 4.40 -2.44 14.29
C SER A 9 5.61 -3.39 14.29
N ILE A 10 6.68 -3.05 13.56
CA ILE A 10 7.93 -3.81 13.51
C ILE A 10 8.89 -3.22 14.55
N ASP A 11 8.88 -3.77 15.76
CA ASP A 11 9.88 -3.48 16.81
C ASP A 11 11.16 -4.31 16.58
N GLU A 12 11.70 -4.29 15.36
CA GLU A 12 12.96 -4.95 15.02
C GLU A 12 14.04 -3.92 14.66
N SER A 13 15.29 -4.27 14.94
CA SER A 13 16.46 -3.50 14.54
C SER A 13 17.31 -4.31 13.58
N ASP A 14 17.95 -3.62 12.64
CA ASP A 14 18.87 -4.27 11.71
C ASP A 14 20.16 -4.76 12.42
N ALA A 15 21.06 -5.38 11.66
CA ALA A 15 22.33 -5.88 12.19
C ALA A 15 23.25 -4.79 12.77
N LEU A 16 22.96 -3.52 12.51
CA LEU A 16 23.68 -2.35 13.02
C LEU A 16 22.96 -1.68 14.21
N GLY A 17 21.82 -2.22 14.64
CA GLY A 17 21.00 -1.67 15.72
C GLY A 17 20.14 -0.48 15.32
N ALA A 18 20.00 -0.19 14.02
CA ALA A 18 19.08 0.82 13.54
C ALA A 18 17.65 0.26 13.53
N SER A 19 16.68 1.06 14.00
CA SER A 19 15.27 0.68 13.94
C SER A 19 14.85 0.44 12.49
N ILE A 20 14.22 -0.70 12.24
CA ILE A 20 13.60 -1.02 10.95
C ILE A 20 12.24 -0.29 10.91
N ALA A 21 12.27 1.04 10.90
CA ALA A 21 11.11 1.87 10.64
C ALA A 21 10.84 1.87 9.14
N ASN A 22 10.14 0.83 8.66
CA ASN A 22 9.75 0.72 7.27
C ASN A 22 8.43 1.47 7.00
N PRO A 23 8.20 1.95 5.78
CA PRO A 23 6.91 2.52 5.40
C PRO A 23 5.79 1.47 5.57
N THR A 24 4.59 1.93 5.92
CA THR A 24 3.41 1.05 5.98
C THR A 24 3.11 0.51 4.59
N LEU A 25 2.89 -0.79 4.43
CA LEU A 25 2.56 -1.41 3.15
C LEU A 25 1.10 -1.87 3.11
N LEU A 26 0.47 -1.74 1.94
CA LEU A 26 -0.84 -2.31 1.64
C LEU A 26 -0.73 -3.20 0.42
N THR A 27 -1.05 -4.49 0.60
CA THR A 27 -1.13 -5.47 -0.49
C THR A 27 -2.59 -5.80 -0.77
N ILE A 28 -3.04 -5.67 -2.01
CA ILE A 28 -4.37 -6.07 -2.46
C ILE A 28 -4.22 -7.24 -3.43
N VAL A 29 -4.77 -8.40 -3.07
CA VAL A 29 -4.83 -9.57 -3.95
C VAL A 29 -6.27 -9.78 -4.40
N HIS A 30 -6.53 -9.52 -5.68
CA HIS A 30 -7.86 -9.65 -6.25
C HIS A 30 -7.90 -10.78 -7.27
N ALA A 31 -8.31 -11.98 -6.82
CA ALA A 31 -8.40 -13.18 -7.64
C ALA A 31 -9.70 -13.30 -8.46
N GLY A 32 -10.65 -12.38 -8.27
CA GLY A 32 -11.91 -12.35 -9.00
C GLY A 32 -11.70 -11.96 -10.47
N ALA A 33 -12.61 -12.38 -11.36
CA ALA A 33 -12.55 -12.01 -12.77
C ALA A 33 -13.01 -10.57 -13.03
N GLU A 34 -13.98 -10.08 -12.26
CA GLU A 34 -14.60 -8.77 -12.48
C GLU A 34 -13.99 -7.68 -11.59
N PRO A 35 -13.81 -6.45 -12.08
CA PRO A 35 -13.33 -5.34 -11.27
C PRO A 35 -14.19 -5.12 -10.02
N THR A 36 -13.55 -4.73 -8.92
CA THR A 36 -14.22 -4.47 -7.64
C THR A 36 -13.80 -3.13 -7.06
N SER A 37 -14.75 -2.42 -6.44
CA SER A 37 -14.46 -1.20 -5.69
C SER A 37 -13.79 -1.50 -4.36
N PHE A 38 -12.70 -0.81 -4.06
CA PHE A 38 -11.98 -0.91 -2.79
C PHE A 38 -11.75 0.49 -2.19
N VAL A 39 -12.01 0.66 -0.90
CA VAL A 39 -11.73 1.91 -0.18
C VAL A 39 -10.37 1.77 0.49
N LEU A 40 -9.44 2.67 0.16
CA LEU A 40 -8.11 2.64 0.75
C LEU A 40 -8.20 2.93 2.26
N PRO A 41 -7.53 2.13 3.12
CA PRO A 41 -7.53 2.39 4.55
C PRO A 41 -6.73 3.65 4.86
N MET A 42 -6.91 4.17 6.07
CA MET A 42 -5.94 5.12 6.65
C MET A 42 -4.61 4.39 6.89
N ILE A 43 -3.51 5.08 6.68
CA ILE A 43 -2.15 4.55 6.80
C ILE A 43 -1.77 4.45 8.28
N ASP A 44 -1.91 5.54 9.03
CA ASP A 44 -1.77 5.59 10.49
C ASP A 44 -2.84 6.53 11.10
N ARG A 45 -3.19 6.33 12.37
CA ARG A 45 -4.03 7.24 13.15
C ARG A 45 -3.24 8.35 13.84
N GLU A 46 -1.93 8.15 14.06
CA GLU A 46 -1.11 9.04 14.91
C GLU A 46 -0.11 9.93 14.16
N GLU A 47 0.26 9.64 12.90
CA GLU A 47 1.28 10.40 12.16
C GLU A 47 1.00 10.65 10.65
N THR A 48 1.84 11.55 10.12
CA THR A 48 1.89 12.38 8.90
C THR A 48 1.87 11.69 7.52
N GLU A 49 1.60 10.39 7.43
CA GLU A 49 1.45 9.73 6.12
C GLU A 49 0.08 10.09 5.51
N HIS A 50 0.06 10.58 4.28
CA HIS A 50 -1.16 11.13 3.65
C HIS A 50 -1.54 10.44 2.34
N THR A 51 -0.61 9.68 1.76
CA THR A 51 -0.80 9.09 0.44
C THR A 51 -0.30 7.65 0.36
N TRP A 52 -1.04 6.85 -0.40
CA TRP A 52 -0.66 5.52 -0.86
C TRP A 52 -0.02 5.65 -2.24
N GLU A 53 1.27 5.36 -2.35
CA GLU A 53 2.00 5.29 -3.62
C GLU A 53 1.98 3.84 -4.14
N VAL A 54 1.66 3.64 -5.41
CA VAL A 54 1.71 2.31 -6.05
C VAL A 54 3.16 1.90 -6.28
N VAL A 55 3.55 0.75 -5.73
CA VAL A 55 4.88 0.15 -5.90
C VAL A 55 4.86 -0.98 -6.93
N LEU A 56 3.77 -1.74 -6.98
CA LEU A 56 3.55 -2.84 -7.91
C LEU A 56 2.10 -2.83 -8.38
N ASP A 57 1.89 -3.01 -9.67
CA ASP A 57 0.59 -3.26 -10.27
C ASP A 57 0.72 -4.27 -11.41
N THR A 58 0.21 -5.49 -11.21
CA THR A 58 0.29 -6.54 -12.23
C THR A 58 -0.65 -6.34 -13.42
N ASP A 59 -1.62 -5.42 -13.34
CA ASP A 59 -2.48 -5.05 -14.47
C ASP A 59 -1.80 -4.00 -15.36
N HIS A 60 -0.83 -3.25 -14.81
CA HIS A 60 -0.04 -2.29 -15.57
C HIS A 60 0.99 -2.98 -16.47
N ALA A 61 1.16 -2.49 -17.70
CA ALA A 61 2.00 -3.13 -18.73
C ALA A 61 3.47 -3.36 -18.33
N THR A 62 4.00 -2.52 -17.44
CA THR A 62 5.37 -2.60 -16.93
C THR A 62 5.48 -3.23 -15.53
N GLY A 63 4.35 -3.60 -14.91
CA GLY A 63 4.31 -4.08 -13.54
C GLY A 63 4.41 -2.99 -12.46
N ALA A 64 4.61 -1.74 -12.85
CA ALA A 64 4.79 -0.60 -11.94
C ALA A 64 4.03 0.63 -12.45
N SER A 65 3.44 1.39 -11.53
CA SER A 65 2.73 2.63 -11.79
C SER A 65 3.32 3.75 -10.93
N GLN A 66 3.24 5.01 -11.39
CA GLN A 66 3.60 6.18 -10.58
C GLN A 66 2.38 6.84 -9.94
N GLU A 67 1.25 6.12 -9.89
CA GLU A 67 0.04 6.62 -9.27
C GLU A 67 0.16 6.71 -7.75
N SER A 68 -0.41 7.77 -7.22
CA SER A 68 -0.55 8.04 -5.80
C SER A 68 -2.00 8.35 -5.47
N TYR A 69 -2.48 7.83 -4.34
CA TYR A 69 -3.86 7.98 -3.90
C TYR A 69 -3.90 8.57 -2.50
N ALA A 70 -4.82 9.51 -2.25
CA ALA A 70 -5.12 9.93 -0.89
C ALA A 70 -5.74 8.76 -0.09
N GLU A 71 -5.68 8.84 1.23
CA GLU A 71 -6.38 7.89 2.09
C GLU A 71 -7.90 7.95 1.92
N GLN A 72 -8.59 6.86 2.29
CA GLN A 72 -10.06 6.78 2.34
C GLN A 72 -10.77 7.02 1.00
N VAL A 73 -10.02 7.17 -0.09
CA VAL A 73 -10.58 7.24 -1.44
C VAL A 73 -10.96 5.84 -1.92
N LYS A 74 -12.00 5.80 -2.76
CA LYS A 74 -12.45 4.57 -3.42
C LYS A 74 -11.77 4.44 -4.77
N ILE A 75 -11.11 3.32 -5.00
CA ILE A 75 -10.47 2.97 -6.26
C ILE A 75 -11.13 1.73 -6.88
N GLN A 76 -10.95 1.54 -8.19
CA GLN A 76 -11.28 0.28 -8.86
C GLN A 76 -10.06 -0.62 -8.84
N ILE A 77 -10.27 -1.87 -8.44
CA ILE A 77 -9.25 -2.91 -8.51
C ILE A 77 -9.61 -3.82 -9.69
N PRO A 78 -8.75 -3.91 -10.72
CA PRO A 78 -8.94 -4.84 -11.82
C PRO A 78 -9.10 -6.30 -11.39
N GLY A 79 -9.78 -7.08 -12.22
CA GLY A 79 -9.83 -8.53 -12.08
C GLY A 79 -8.44 -9.15 -12.16
N ARG A 80 -8.17 -10.21 -11.38
CA ARG A 80 -6.94 -11.00 -11.45
C ARG A 80 -5.66 -10.17 -11.28
N THR A 81 -5.67 -9.20 -10.37
CA THR A 81 -4.52 -8.33 -10.12
C THR A 81 -3.97 -8.46 -8.70
N VAL A 82 -2.69 -8.14 -8.57
CA VAL A 82 -1.99 -7.87 -7.32
C VAL A 82 -1.49 -6.43 -7.36
N LEU A 83 -1.89 -5.65 -6.37
CA LEU A 83 -1.41 -4.28 -6.14
C LEU A 83 -0.63 -4.24 -4.83
N LEU A 84 0.55 -3.61 -4.86
CA LEU A 84 1.31 -3.25 -3.67
C LEU A 84 1.42 -1.74 -3.61
N MET A 85 1.09 -1.18 -2.45
CA MET A 85 1.19 0.23 -2.16
C MET A 85 2.03 0.45 -0.92
N GLN A 86 2.72 1.58 -0.85
CA GLN A 86 3.41 2.04 0.35
C GLN A 86 2.83 3.38 0.81
N GLY A 87 2.70 3.53 2.12
CA GLY A 87 2.39 4.78 2.76
C GLY A 87 3.56 5.74 2.61
N ARG A 88 3.25 7.00 2.34
CA ARG A 88 4.22 8.09 2.24
C ARG A 88 3.76 9.28 3.06
N THR A 89 4.71 9.85 3.78
CA THR A 89 4.64 11.19 4.35
C THR A 89 4.87 12.19 3.23
N ASP A 90 3.98 13.18 3.08
CA ASP A 90 4.31 14.34 2.28
C ASP A 90 5.42 15.09 3.04
N GLY A 91 6.60 15.22 2.42
CA GLY A 91 7.79 15.84 3.03
C GLY A 91 7.66 17.34 3.26
#